data_AF-A0A838R0A1-F1
#
_entry.id   AF-A0A838R0A1-F1
#
_cell.length_a   1.000
_cell.length_b   1.000
_cell.length_c   1.000
_cell.angle_alpha   90.00
_cell.angle_beta   90.00
_cell.angle_gamma   90.00
#
_symmetry.space_group_name_H-M   'P 1'
#
loop_
_entity.id
_entity.type
_entity.pdbx_description
1 polymer ?
#
loop_
_entity_poly.entity_id
_entity_poly.type
_entity_poly.pdbx_seq_one_letter_code
_entity_poly.pdbx_strand_id
1 'polypeptide(L)'
;MTDVTQILSQIESGDPSAAERLLPLVYDELRKLAAARLSQEKPGQTLQATGLVHEAYIRLVDVEKAQNWNTRGHFFGAAAEAMRR
;
A
#
# COMPACT_ATOMS: atom_id res chain seq x y z
N MET A 1 -13.69 0.67 16.17
CA MET A 1 -13.23 0.37 14.80
C MET A 1 -12.08 1.31 14.51
N THR A 2 -10.86 0.80 14.37
CA THR A 2 -9.68 1.65 14.10
C THR A 2 -9.75 2.11 12.66
N ASP A 3 -9.82 3.42 12.45
CA ASP A 3 -9.90 3.98 11.10
C ASP A 3 -8.53 3.91 10.42
N VAL A 4 -8.50 3.54 9.15
CA VAL A 4 -7.28 3.45 8.34
C VAL A 4 -6.54 4.80 8.36
N THR A 5 -7.26 5.92 8.35
CA THR A 5 -6.68 7.26 8.41
C THR A 5 -6.00 7.52 9.76
N GLN A 6 -6.56 7.02 10.87
CA GLN A 6 -5.92 7.17 12.19
C GLN A 6 -4.60 6.40 12.28
N ILE A 7 -4.54 5.21 11.71
CA ILE A 7 -3.31 4.40 11.67
C ILE A 7 -2.27 5.06 10.77
N LEU A 8 -2.68 5.63 9.63
CA LEU A 8 -1.80 6.38 8.74
C LEU A 8 -1.14 7.57 9.45
N SER A 9 -1.90 8.33 10.25
CA SER A 9 -1.32 9.43 11.06
C SER A 9 -0.34 8.95 12.14
N GLN A 10 -0.53 7.73 12.68
CA GLN A 10 0.41 7.14 13.62
C GLN A 10 1.72 6.73 12.93
N ILE A 11 1.64 6.23 11.69
CA ILE A 11 2.81 5.92 10.86
C ILE A 11 3.60 7.20 10.55
N GLU A 12 2.92 8.29 10.22
CA GLU A 12 3.56 9.62 10.00
C GLU A 12 4.26 10.14 11.27
N SER A 13 3.69 9.83 12.44
CA SER A 13 4.28 10.18 13.73
C SER A 13 5.48 9.32 14.11
N GLY A 14 5.87 8.36 13.25
CA GLY A 14 7.00 7.47 13.45
C GLY A 14 6.71 6.26 14.33
N ASP A 15 5.45 5.87 14.51
CA ASP A 15 5.08 4.63 15.22
C ASP A 15 5.22 3.41 14.29
N PRO A 16 6.27 2.58 14.42
CA PRO A 16 6.45 1.40 13.58
C PRO A 16 5.35 0.35 13.79
N SER A 17 4.74 0.31 14.99
CA SER A 17 3.67 -0.65 15.30
C SER A 17 2.35 -0.32 14.59
N ALA A 18 2.18 0.93 14.15
CA ALA A 18 1.02 1.33 13.35
C ALA A 18 1.07 0.71 11.94
N ALA A 19 2.26 0.56 11.36
CA ALA A 19 2.43 -0.10 10.06
C ALA A 19 1.95 -1.55 10.10
N GLU A 20 2.33 -2.30 11.15
CA GLU A 20 1.89 -3.69 11.37
C GLU A 20 0.37 -3.82 11.48
N ARG A 21 -0.30 -2.82 12.08
CA ARG A 21 -1.77 -2.78 12.18
C ARG A 21 -2.45 -2.37 10.87
N LEU A 22 -1.77 -1.58 10.04
CA LEU A 22 -2.30 -1.11 8.76
C LEU A 22 -2.40 -2.26 7.77
N LEU A 23 -1.35 -3.08 7.67
CA LEU A 23 -1.22 -4.11 6.64
C LEU A 23 -2.48 -4.99 6.50
N PRO A 24 -3.01 -5.65 7.55
CA PRO A 24 -4.19 -6.50 7.42
C PRO A 24 -5.46 -5.73 6.99
N LEU A 25 -5.55 -4.43 7.23
CA LEU A 25 -6.71 -3.61 6.85
C LEU A 25 -6.69 -3.18 5.38
N VAL A 26 -5.49 -3.07 4.79
CA VAL A 26 -5.30 -2.62 3.42
C VAL A 26 -4.93 -3.75 2.45
N TYR A 27 -4.52 -4.91 2.97
CA TYR A 27 -3.98 -6.02 2.18
C TYR A 27 -4.92 -6.48 1.06
N ASP A 28 -6.21 -6.67 1.35
CA ASP A 28 -7.18 -7.13 0.35
C ASP A 28 -7.36 -6.10 -0.78
N GLU A 29 -7.40 -4.80 -0.44
CA GLU A 29 -7.51 -3.73 -1.43
C GLU A 29 -6.22 -3.60 -2.26
N LEU A 30 -5.05 -3.71 -1.64
CA LEU A 30 -3.77 -3.75 -2.35
C LEU A 30 -3.69 -4.95 -3.29
N ARG A 31 -4.18 -6.12 -2.86
CA ARG A 31 -4.22 -7.33 -3.69
C ARG A 31 -5.14 -7.17 -4.90
N LYS A 32 -6.29 -6.50 -4.74
CA LYS A 32 -7.19 -6.16 -5.86
C LYS A 32 -6.50 -5.22 -6.87
N LEU A 33 -5.83 -4.18 -6.38
CA LEU A 33 -5.06 -3.25 -7.22
C LEU A 33 -3.95 -3.98 -7.98
N ALA A 34 -3.21 -4.85 -7.29
CA ALA A 34 -2.15 -5.67 -7.89
C ALA A 34 -2.71 -6.63 -8.95
N ALA A 35 -3.84 -7.30 -8.68
CA ALA A 35 -4.49 -8.18 -9.64
C ALA A 35 -4.96 -7.43 -10.89
N ALA A 36 -5.59 -6.25 -10.71
CA ALA A 36 -6.00 -5.39 -11.81
C ALA A 36 -4.79 -4.94 -12.65
N ARG A 37 -3.68 -4.57 -12.00
CA ARG A 37 -2.42 -4.20 -12.67
C ARG A 37 -1.83 -5.37 -13.49
N LEU A 38 -1.80 -6.57 -12.91
CA LEU A 38 -1.27 -7.76 -13.58
C LEU A 38 -2.17 -8.25 -14.72
N SER A 39 -3.48 -8.04 -14.65
CA SER A 39 -4.38 -8.37 -15.77
C SER A 39 -4.13 -7.55 -17.04
N GLN A 40 -3.47 -6.40 -16.91
CA GLN A 40 -3.06 -5.56 -18.04
C GLN A 40 -1.65 -5.90 -18.56
N GLU A 41 -0.92 -6.77 -17.87
CA GLU A 41 0.41 -7.24 -18.30
C GLU A 41 0.33 -8.32 -19.36
N LYS A 42 1.43 -8.49 -20.10
CA LYS A 42 1.54 -9.56 -21.09
C LYS A 42 1.52 -10.93 -20.39
N PRO A 43 0.86 -11.95 -20.96
CA PRO A 43 0.96 -13.32 -20.49
C PRO A 43 2.42 -13.79 -20.47
N GLY A 44 2.80 -14.55 -19.42
CA GLY A 44 4.17 -15.09 -19.26
C GLY A 44 5.05 -14.36 -18.24
N GLN A 45 4.53 -13.32 -17.57
CA GLN A 45 5.21 -12.71 -16.42
C GLN A 45 5.22 -13.68 -15.23
N THR A 46 6.35 -13.76 -14.52
CA THR A 46 6.49 -14.50 -13.25
C THR A 46 6.07 -13.66 -12.04
N LEU A 47 5.73 -12.39 -12.26
CA LEU A 47 5.38 -11.45 -11.21
C LEU A 47 4.06 -11.85 -10.52
N GLN A 48 4.14 -12.07 -9.21
CA GLN A 48 2.97 -12.42 -8.40
C GLN A 48 2.38 -11.18 -7.72
N ALA A 49 1.05 -11.14 -7.61
CA ALA A 49 0.34 -10.06 -6.93
C ALA A 49 0.87 -9.81 -5.50
N THR A 50 1.21 -10.88 -4.77
CA THR A 50 1.75 -10.79 -3.41
C THR A 50 3.09 -10.04 -3.36
N GLY A 51 3.97 -10.26 -4.34
CA GLY A 51 5.26 -9.56 -4.43
C GLY A 51 5.06 -8.07 -4.69
N LEU A 52 4.14 -7.74 -5.60
CA LEU A 52 3.79 -6.36 -5.91
C LEU A 52 3.16 -5.61 -4.72
N VAL A 53 2.33 -6.30 -3.92
CA VAL A 53 1.78 -5.76 -2.68
C VAL A 53 2.88 -5.46 -1.65
N HIS A 54 3.84 -6.37 -1.46
CA HIS A 54 4.93 -6.16 -0.50
C HIS A 54 5.84 -5.00 -0.91
N GLU A 55 6.19 -4.91 -2.20
CA GLU A 55 7.00 -3.82 -2.73
C GLU A 55 6.29 -2.47 -2.59
N ALA A 56 5.00 -2.39 -2.94
CA ALA A 56 4.21 -1.19 -2.76
C ALA A 56 4.10 -0.82 -1.27
N TYR A 57 3.89 -1.78 -0.38
CA TYR A 57 3.80 -1.54 1.06
C TYR A 57 5.10 -0.93 1.61
N ILE A 58 6.26 -1.51 1.29
CA ILE A 58 7.56 -0.99 1.71
C ILE A 58 7.74 0.47 1.26
N ARG A 59 7.38 0.79 0.01
CA ARG A 59 7.45 2.17 -0.52
C ARG A 59 6.53 3.16 0.19
N LEU A 60 5.38 2.69 0.71
CA LEU A 60 4.37 3.54 1.36
C LEU A 60 4.68 3.80 2.83
N VAL A 61 5.34 2.86 3.50
CA VAL A 61 5.73 2.98 4.92
C VAL A 61 7.15 3.52 5.11
N ASP A 62 7.87 3.78 4.02
CA ASP A 62 9.19 4.43 4.04
C ASP A 62 9.05 5.87 4.55
N VAL A 63 9.36 6.05 5.85
CA VAL A 63 9.14 7.27 6.64
C VAL A 63 9.99 8.44 6.12
N GLU A 64 11.13 8.18 5.46
CA GLU A 64 11.95 9.24 4.86
C GLU A 64 11.24 9.94 3.69
N LYS A 65 10.21 9.31 3.11
CA LYS A 65 9.36 9.86 2.05
C LYS A 65 7.92 10.10 2.49
N ALA A 66 7.65 10.09 3.80
CA ALA A 66 6.31 10.15 4.37
C ALA A 66 5.47 11.26 3.70
N GLN A 67 4.57 10.82 2.82
CA GLN A 67 3.57 11.68 2.21
C GLN A 67 2.47 11.93 3.24
N ASN A 68 1.97 13.16 3.31
CA ASN A 68 0.81 13.48 4.14
C ASN A 68 -0.42 12.69 3.66
N TRP A 69 -0.72 11.58 4.34
CA TRP A 69 -1.82 10.67 4.10
C TRP A 69 -3.13 11.24 4.64
N ASN A 70 -3.55 12.38 4.09
CA ASN A 70 -4.75 13.10 4.51
C ASN A 70 -6.04 12.28 4.37
N THR A 71 -6.05 11.27 3.50
CA THR A 71 -7.22 10.41 3.29
C THR A 71 -6.81 8.98 2.93
N ARG A 72 -7.70 8.03 3.20
CA ARG A 72 -7.61 6.65 2.70
C ARG A 72 -7.43 6.61 1.17
N GLY A 73 -8.11 7.49 0.43
CA GLY A 73 -8.03 7.57 -1.03
C GLY A 73 -6.64 7.95 -1.54
N HIS A 74 -5.96 8.90 -0.88
CA HIS A 74 -4.57 9.25 -1.20
C HIS A 74 -3.63 8.06 -1.04
N PHE A 75 -3.76 7.31 0.06
CA PHE A 75 -2.96 6.12 0.32
C PHE A 75 -3.10 5.08 -0.80
N PHE A 76 -4.34 4.72 -1.18
CA PHE A 76 -4.56 3.75 -2.25
C PHE A 76 -4.16 4.27 -3.64
N GLY A 77 -4.27 5.59 -3.88
CA GLY A 77 -3.78 6.22 -5.09
C GLY A 77 -2.26 6.11 -5.24
N ALA A 78 -1.53 6.40 -4.17
CA ALA A 78 -0.07 6.22 -4.12
C ALA A 78 0.34 4.76 -4.24
N ALA A 79 -0.41 3.84 -3.62
CA ALA A 79 -0.19 2.41 -3.79
C ALA A 79 -0.34 1.97 -5.25
N ALA A 80 -1.42 2.39 -5.91
CA ALA A 80 -1.64 2.08 -7.33
C ALA A 80 -0.57 2.70 -8.25
N GLU A 81 0.00 3.86 -7.89
CA GLU A 81 1.12 4.45 -8.61
C GLU A 81 2.41 3.68 -8.38
N ALA A 82 2.69 3.28 -7.13
CA ALA A 82 3.85 2.46 -6.78
C ALA A 82 3.84 1.09 -7.47
N MET A 83 2.67 0.56 -7.81
CA MET A 83 2.51 -0.70 -8.57
C MET A 83 2.57 -0.52 -10.10
N ARG A 84 2.53 0.73 -10.59
CA ARG A 84 2.59 1.05 -12.02
C ARG A 84 4.03 1.21 -12.55
N ARG A 85 4.95 1.63 -11.68
CA ARG A 85 6.36 1.89 -11.99
C ARG A 85 7.24 0.69 -11.69
#